data_AF-A0A645IGS2-F1
#
_entry.id   AF-A0A645IGS2-F1
#
_cell.length_a   1.000
_cell.length_b   1.000
_cell.length_c   1.000
_cell.angle_alpha   90.00
_cell.angle_beta   90.00
_cell.angle_gamma   90.00
#
_symmetry.space_group_name_H-M   'P 1'
#
loop_
_entity.id
_entity.type
_entity.pdbx_description
1 polymer ?
#
loop_
_entity_poly.entity_id
_entity_poly.type
_entity_poly.pdbx_seq_one_letter_code
_entity_poly.pdbx_strand_id
1 'polypeptide(L)' 'MRILTESGLIQAQKDGAWMRYSLNQTKAEELIQFLNRITHDKEDCICKSRSHPQNKCC' A
#
# COMPACT_ATOMS: atom_id res chain seq x y z
N MET A 1 -0.43 -5.24 -13.33
CA MET A 1 0.57 -4.17 -13.16
C MET A 1 0.08 -2.79 -13.57
N ARG A 2 -0.85 -2.66 -14.53
CA ARG A 2 -1.36 -1.37 -15.02
C ARG A 2 -1.80 -0.40 -13.92
N ILE A 3 -2.63 -0.84 -12.97
CA ILE A 3 -3.11 0.03 -11.87
C ILE A 3 -1.99 0.56 -10.97
N LEU A 4 -0.92 -0.22 -10.76
CA LEU A 4 0.24 0.21 -9.96
C LEU A 4 1.12 1.21 -10.72
N THR A 5 1.15 1.09 -12.05
CA THR A 5 1.83 2.05 -12.91
C THR A 5 1.02 3.34 -13.04
N GLU A 6 -0.29 3.24 -13.21
CA GLU A 6 -1.23 4.38 -13.24
C GLU A 6 -1.25 5.14 -11.90
N SER A 7 -1.12 4.44 -10.77
CA SER A 7 -0.99 5.07 -9.45
C SER A 7 0.38 5.69 -9.19
N GLY A 8 1.36 5.48 -10.08
CA GLY A 8 2.73 5.97 -9.94
C GLY A 8 3.58 5.24 -8.89
N LEU A 9 3.06 4.16 -8.29
CA LEU A 9 3.77 3.37 -7.29
C LEU A 9 4.93 2.57 -7.90
N ILE A 10 4.77 2.16 -9.16
CA ILE A 10 5.83 1.50 -9.93
C ILE A 10 6.02 2.19 -11.27
N GLN A 11 7.24 2.14 -11.78
CA GLN A 11 7.57 2.58 -13.11
C GLN A 11 7.64 1.37 -14.03
N ALA A 12 7.17 1.52 -15.26
CA ALA A 12 7.21 0.49 -16.28
C ALA A 12 8.06 1.01 -17.46
N GLN A 13 9.17 0.32 -17.75
CA GLN A 13 10.06 0.64 -18.86
C GLN A 13 10.10 -0.53 -19.84
N LYS A 14 9.99 -0.24 -21.13
CA LYS A 14 10.18 -1.24 -22.18
C LYS A 14 11.67 -1.56 -22.30
N ASP A 15 12.02 -2.83 -22.20
CA ASP A 15 13.39 -3.35 -22.29
C ASP A 15 13.41 -4.47 -23.35
N GLY A 16 13.50 -4.05 -24.62
CA GLY A 16 13.37 -4.93 -25.78
C GLY A 16 11.98 -5.57 -25.90
N ALA A 17 11.94 -6.89 -25.89
CA ALA A 17 10.70 -7.68 -25.91
C ALA A 17 9.99 -7.74 -24.54
N TRP A 18 10.65 -7.26 -23.48
CA TRP A 18 10.17 -7.37 -22.10
C TRP A 18 9.77 -6.02 -21.53
N MET A 19 8.98 -6.04 -20.46
CA MET A 19 8.66 -4.87 -19.65
C MET A 19 9.38 -5.02 -18.31
N ARG A 20 10.25 -4.08 -17.99
CA ARG A 20 10.93 -3.98 -16.69
C ARG A 20 10.12 -3.08 -15.78
N TYR A 21 9.83 -3.57 -14.58
CA TYR A 21 9.15 -2.80 -13.54
C TYR A 21 10.12 -2.46 -12.43
N SER A 22 10.08 -1.22 -11.96
CA SER A 22 10.83 -0.77 -10.79
C SER A 22 9.90 -0.07 -9.80
N LEU A 23 10.19 -0.21 -8.51
CA LEU A 23 9.45 0.49 -7.48
C LEU A 23 9.82 1.98 -7.51
N ASN A 24 8.80 2.84 -7.40
CA ASN A 24 9.05 4.25 -7.13
C ASN A 24 9.28 4.42 -5.63
N GLN A 25 10.55 4.44 -5.21
CA GLN A 25 10.95 4.43 -3.80
C GLN A 25 10.30 5.56 -3.00
N THR A 26 10.24 6.77 -3.57
CA THR A 26 9.61 7.94 -2.93
C THR A 26 8.12 7.71 -2.68
N LYS A 27 7.38 7.27 -3.71
CA LYS A 27 5.93 7.00 -3.57
C LYS A 27 5.65 5.83 -2.63
N ALA A 28 6.51 4.81 -2.65
CA ALA A 28 6.41 3.68 -1.75
C ALA A 28 6.64 4.10 -0.29
N GLU A 29 7.64 4.92 -0.01
CA GLU A 29 7.89 5.45 1.34
C GLU A 29 6.75 6.34 1.83
N GLU A 30 6.24 7.25 0.98
CA GLU A 30 5.05 8.05 1.32
C GLU A 30 3.85 7.16 1.69
N LEU A 31 3.60 6.10 0.90
CA LEU A 31 2.52 5.16 1.16
C LEU A 31 2.76 4.39 2.46
N ILE A 32 3.98 3.90 2.71
CA ILE A 32 4.33 3.19 3.94
C ILE A 32 4.15 4.10 5.16
N GLN A 33 4.59 5.36 5.09
CA GLN A 33 4.39 6.33 6.16
C GLN A 33 2.90 6.59 6.41
N PHE A 34 2.11 6.74 5.34
CA PHE A 34 0.66 6.89 5.46
C PHE A 34 0.01 5.68 6.12
N LEU A 35 0.33 4.47 5.66
CA LEU A 35 -0.18 3.22 6.23
C LEU A 35 0.21 3.11 7.71
N ASN A 36 1.48 3.35 8.05
CA ASN A 36 1.93 3.38 9.44
C ASN A 36 1.13 4.40 10.25
N ARG A 37 0.90 5.61 9.77
CA ARG A 37 0.13 6.63 10.51
C ARG A 37 -1.30 6.18 10.85
N ILE A 38 -1.94 5.42 9.98
CA ILE A 38 -3.32 4.96 10.18
C ILE A 38 -3.40 3.64 10.96
N THR A 39 -2.40 2.76 10.84
CA THR A 39 -2.37 1.45 11.51
C THR A 39 -1.57 1.42 12.81
N HIS A 40 -0.75 2.45 13.08
CA HIS A 40 0.06 2.52 14.29
C HIS A 40 -0.81 2.51 15.54
N ASP A 41 -0.31 1.83 16.57
CA ASP A 41 -1.02 1.67 17.83
C ASP A 41 -1.11 3.01 18.56
N LYS A 42 -2.34 3.50 18.70
CA LYS A 42 -2.72 4.75 19.36
C LYS A 42 -4.13 4.60 19.91
N GLU A 43 -4.56 5.49 20.81
CA GLU A 43 -5.89 5.43 21.44
C GLU A 43 -7.01 5.25 20.40
N ASP A 44 -7.08 6.14 19.40
CA ASP A 44 -8.05 6.10 18.30
C ASP A 44 -7.53 5.36 17.05
N CYS A 45 -6.93 4.19 17.24
CA CYS A 45 -6.46 3.39 16.10
C CYS A 45 -7.62 2.68 15.39
N ILE A 46 -7.62 2.66 14.05
CA ILE A 46 -8.60 1.90 13.25
C ILE A 46 -8.53 0.39 13.53
N CYS A 47 -7.40 -0.10 14.04
CA CYS A 47 -7.22 -1.49 14.45
C CYS A 47 -8.05 -1.82 15.71
N LYS A 48 -8.34 -0.81 16.55
CA LYS A 48 -9.11 -0.96 17.80
C LYS A 48 -10.62 -0.84 17.60
N SER A 49 -11.07 -0.24 16.49
CA SER A 49 -12.50 -0.08 16.19
C SER A 49 -13.22 -1.39 15.81
N ARG A 50 -12.54 -2.55 15.84
CA ARG A 50 -13.09 -3.86 15.45
C ARG A 50 -13.00 -4.96 16.52
N SER A 51 -12.68 -4.65 17.77
CA SER A 51 -12.84 -5.62 18.87
C SER A 51 -14.31 -5.73 19.31
N HIS A 52 -15.20 -6.05 18.37
CA HIS A 52 -16.46 -6.69 18.73
C HIS A 52 -16.18 -8.19 18.92
N PRO A 53 -16.66 -8.83 20.00
CA PRO A 53 -16.44 -10.24 20.30
C PRO A 53 -17.22 -11.20 19.38
N GLN A 54 -17.49 -10.82 18.13
CA GLN A 54 -18.11 -11.70 17.15
C GLN A 54 -17.32 -11.66 15.85
N ASN A 55 -16.49 -12.69 15.71
CA ASN A 55 -15.99 -13.20 14.45
C ASN A 55 -17.10 -13.16 13.40
N LYS A 56 -16.92 -12.31 12.38
CA LYS A 56 -17.39 -12.52 11.01
C LYS A 56 -16.72 -11.48 10.10
N CYS A 57 -15.48 -11.78 9.72
CA CYS A 57 -15.01 -11.43 8.40
C CYS A 57 -14.83 -12.77 7.67
N CYS A 58 -15.70 -12.96 6.66
CA CYS A 58 -16.08 -14.21 5.98
C CYS A 58 -16.92 -15.18 6.83
#